data_AF-X0UEE2-F1
#
_entry.id   AF-X0UEE2-F1
#
_cell.length_a   1.000
_cell.length_b   1.000
_cell.length_c   1.000
_cell.angle_alpha   90.00
_cell.angle_beta   90.00
_cell.angle_gamma   90.00
#
_symmetry.space_group_name_H-M   'P 1'
#
loop_
_entity.id
_entity.type
_entity.pdbx_description
1 polymer ?
#
loop_
_entity_poly.entity_id
_entity_poly.type
_entity_poly.pdbx_seq_one_letter_code
_entity_poly.pdbx_strand_id
1 'polypeptide(L)'
;ILKDLKDKSDVDWVAEMVDFVSEACGEDANITWRKPNKKFLWMDTYLPSTLQEGIGEIAVLIDSSGSMDEEMYGVAASETAHLINDVGPSKTHVLEFTTEITSVSSYEDSIEIDTMPDRSRWGGTDVCVGFDWVQENAPETTAIIVISDMEFFRWPEDTGVPVLWVKVPPRTDNSWYFGKPSFGKSITVL
;
A
#
# COMPACT_ATOMS: atom_id res chain seq x y z
N ILE A 1 0.65 -12.39 -21.74
CA ILE A 1 -0.49 -11.67 -21.15
C ILE A 1 -0.04 -10.80 -19.99
N LEU A 2 0.29 -11.33 -18.79
CA LEU A 2 0.82 -10.51 -17.67
C LEU A 2 2.09 -9.72 -18.05
N LYS A 3 3.01 -10.38 -18.77
CA LYS A 3 4.24 -9.75 -19.29
C LYS A 3 3.98 -8.69 -20.36
N ASP A 4 2.89 -8.81 -21.12
CA ASP A 4 2.51 -7.85 -22.18
C ASP A 4 1.85 -6.60 -21.61
N LEU A 5 1.18 -6.70 -20.45
CA LEU A 5 0.65 -5.54 -19.72
C LEU A 5 1.79 -4.73 -19.10
N LYS A 6 2.80 -5.41 -18.54
CA LYS A 6 4.03 -4.77 -18.04
C LYS A 6 4.86 -4.08 -19.13
N ASP A 7 4.94 -4.67 -20.33
CA ASP A 7 5.61 -4.06 -21.50
C ASP A 7 4.83 -2.88 -22.11
N LYS A 8 3.54 -2.73 -21.75
CA LYS A 8 2.67 -1.65 -22.23
C LYS A 8 2.68 -0.42 -21.32
N SER A 9 3.03 -0.61 -20.04
CA SER A 9 3.25 0.49 -19.11
C SER A 9 4.65 1.06 -19.26
N ASP A 10 4.75 2.36 -19.56
CA ASP A 10 6.02 3.09 -19.66
C ASP A 10 6.72 3.29 -18.30
N VAL A 11 6.13 2.76 -17.21
CA VAL A 11 6.54 2.93 -15.81
C VAL A 11 6.76 1.56 -15.18
N ASP A 12 7.96 1.33 -14.62
CA ASP A 12 8.25 0.13 -13.83
C ASP A 12 7.69 0.30 -12.42
N TRP A 13 6.60 -0.42 -12.14
CA TRP A 13 5.86 -0.33 -10.88
C TRP A 13 6.75 -0.66 -9.70
N VAL A 14 7.56 -1.73 -9.83
CA VAL A 14 8.42 -2.22 -8.75
C VAL A 14 9.47 -1.17 -8.47
N ALA A 15 10.13 -0.62 -9.50
CA ALA A 15 11.12 0.43 -9.30
C ALA A 15 10.55 1.66 -8.58
N GLU A 16 9.37 2.15 -8.97
CA GLU A 16 8.76 3.32 -8.30
C GLU A 16 8.32 3.00 -6.86
N MET A 17 7.80 1.79 -6.60
CA MET A 17 7.44 1.37 -5.25
C MET A 17 8.69 1.17 -4.37
N VAL A 18 9.76 0.58 -4.91
CA VAL A 18 11.05 0.41 -4.24
C VAL A 18 11.65 1.77 -3.90
N ASP A 19 11.70 2.68 -4.86
CA ASP A 19 12.23 4.04 -4.67
C ASP A 19 11.41 4.79 -3.62
N PHE A 20 10.08 4.72 -3.68
CA PHE A 20 9.20 5.35 -2.70
C PHE A 20 9.40 4.79 -1.28
N VAL A 21 9.43 3.46 -1.14
CA VAL A 21 9.63 2.83 0.17
C VAL A 21 11.02 3.17 0.71
N SER A 22 12.03 3.20 -0.15
CA SER A 22 13.40 3.59 0.20
C SER A 22 13.49 5.06 0.62
N GLU A 23 12.78 5.97 -0.05
CA GLU A 23 12.70 7.40 0.31
C GLU A 23 11.98 7.58 1.66
N ALA A 24 10.79 6.98 1.80
CA ALA A 24 9.97 7.02 3.00
C ALA A 24 10.66 6.42 4.23
N CYS A 25 11.52 5.39 4.04
CA CYS A 25 12.26 4.75 5.12
C CYS A 25 13.67 5.33 5.32
N GLY A 26 14.30 5.89 4.28
CA GLY A 26 15.71 6.26 4.22
C GLY A 26 16.01 7.73 4.53
N GLU A 27 15.14 8.67 4.17
CA GLU A 27 15.34 10.10 4.50
C GLU A 27 14.83 10.48 5.90
N ASP A 28 13.77 9.82 6.37
CA ASP A 28 13.17 10.07 7.69
C ASP A 28 13.90 9.38 8.85
N ALA A 29 14.89 8.52 8.57
CA ALA A 29 15.77 7.94 9.60
C ALA A 29 16.57 9.00 10.39
N ASN A 30 16.59 10.26 9.92
CA ASN A 30 17.41 11.33 10.47
C ASN A 30 16.67 12.48 11.15
N ILE A 31 15.36 12.43 11.40
CA ILE A 31 14.58 13.20 12.41
C ILE A 31 13.11 13.12 11.96
N THR A 32 12.34 12.18 12.49
CA THR A 32 10.87 12.31 12.44
C THR A 32 10.35 12.32 13.86
N TRP A 33 9.72 13.44 14.22
CA TRP A 33 8.89 13.60 15.40
C TRP A 33 7.61 12.77 15.27
N ARG A 34 7.77 11.46 15.04
CA ARG A 34 6.68 10.51 14.87
C ARG A 34 5.91 10.46 16.18
N LYS A 35 4.57 10.42 16.07
CA LYS A 35 3.67 10.35 17.23
C LYS A 35 4.15 9.21 18.16
N PRO A 36 4.46 9.49 19.44
CA PRO A 36 5.03 8.49 20.32
C PRO A 36 4.06 7.32 20.48
N ASN A 37 4.63 6.12 20.54
CA ASN A 37 3.89 4.88 20.70
C ASN A 37 2.95 4.98 21.91
N LYS A 38 1.63 5.04 21.67
CA LYS A 38 0.62 5.28 22.72
C LYS A 38 0.63 4.21 23.82
N LYS A 39 1.19 3.03 23.54
CA LYS A 39 1.39 1.95 24.52
C LYS A 39 2.30 2.34 25.69
N PHE A 40 3.15 3.36 25.54
CA PHE A 40 4.12 3.79 26.56
C PHE A 40 3.85 5.17 27.17
N LEU A 41 2.76 5.84 26.76
CA LEU A 41 2.40 7.17 27.26
C LEU A 41 2.17 7.23 28.78
N TRP A 42 1.83 6.10 29.41
CA TRP A 42 1.62 6.00 30.85
C TRP A 42 2.91 5.96 31.68
N MET A 43 4.07 5.79 31.04
CA MET A 43 5.34 5.56 31.72
C MET A 43 6.24 6.80 31.77
N ASP A 44 5.72 8.00 31.49
CA ASP A 44 6.36 9.33 31.61
C ASP A 44 7.82 9.40 31.06
N THR A 45 8.17 8.46 30.17
CA THR A 45 9.51 8.23 29.66
C THR A 45 9.43 8.29 28.14
N TYR A 46 10.06 9.31 27.59
CA TYR A 46 10.24 9.48 26.16
C TYR A 46 11.35 8.52 25.70
N LEU A 47 10.97 7.35 25.21
CA LEU A 47 11.91 6.47 24.52
C LEU A 47 11.94 6.82 23.03
N PRO A 48 13.09 7.20 22.45
CA PRO A 48 13.23 7.15 21.00
C PRO A 48 12.98 5.72 20.54
N SER A 49 12.09 5.51 19.58
CA SER A 49 11.85 4.19 19.00
C SER A 49 13.16 3.67 18.42
N THR A 50 13.53 2.44 18.79
CA THR A 50 14.76 1.79 18.32
C THR A 50 14.81 1.83 16.79
N LEU A 51 15.79 2.55 16.25
CA LEU A 51 16.03 2.66 14.81
C LEU A 51 16.42 1.27 14.30
N GLN A 52 15.53 0.60 13.54
CA GLN A 52 15.90 -0.59 12.80
C GLN A 52 16.65 -0.13 11.54
N GLU A 53 17.90 -0.57 11.36
CA GLU A 53 18.58 -0.46 10.07
C GLU A 53 17.86 -1.41 9.10
N GLY A 54 17.04 -0.85 8.22
CA GLY A 54 16.21 -1.62 7.28
C GLY A 54 14.90 -0.90 6.97
N ILE A 55 14.24 -1.33 5.90
CA ILE A 55 12.90 -0.85 5.55
C ILE A 55 11.93 -1.40 6.59
N GLY A 56 11.19 -0.49 7.24
CA GLY A 56 10.31 -0.84 8.36
C GLY A 56 9.05 -1.59 7.93
N GLU A 57 8.05 -1.58 8.81
CA GLU A 57 6.76 -2.18 8.49
C GLU A 57 6.07 -1.38 7.38
N ILE A 58 5.55 -2.04 6.34
CA ILE A 58 4.81 -1.39 5.24
C ILE A 58 3.42 -2.01 5.10
N ALA A 59 2.47 -1.22 4.58
CA ALA A 59 1.13 -1.69 4.25
C ALA A 59 0.85 -1.50 2.76
N VAL A 60 0.36 -2.55 2.10
CA VAL A 60 -0.07 -2.53 0.70
C VAL A 60 -1.57 -2.79 0.67
N LEU A 61 -2.34 -1.79 0.22
CA LEU A 61 -3.78 -1.84 0.06
C LEU A 61 -4.09 -2.12 -1.41
N ILE A 62 -4.63 -3.28 -1.71
CA ILE A 62 -5.04 -3.70 -3.06
C ILE A 62 -6.56 -3.60 -3.17
N ASP A 63 -7.02 -2.82 -4.14
CA ASP A 63 -8.43 -2.71 -4.46
C ASP A 63 -8.93 -3.98 -5.15
N SER A 64 -9.92 -4.64 -4.54
CA SER A 64 -10.58 -5.83 -5.08
C SER A 64 -12.03 -5.55 -5.53
N SER A 65 -12.37 -4.28 -5.76
CA SER A 65 -13.70 -3.84 -6.20
C SER A 65 -14.03 -4.25 -7.65
N GLY A 66 -15.31 -4.12 -8.02
CA GLY A 66 -15.79 -4.57 -9.34
C GLY A 66 -15.29 -3.78 -10.54
N SER A 67 -14.64 -2.64 -10.33
CA SER A 67 -14.03 -1.83 -11.39
C SER A 67 -12.60 -2.30 -11.74
N MET A 68 -11.96 -3.06 -10.84
CA MET A 68 -10.70 -3.76 -11.08
C MET A 68 -10.92 -5.06 -11.85
N ASP A 69 -10.28 -5.16 -13.02
CA ASP A 69 -10.27 -6.38 -13.82
C ASP A 69 -9.42 -7.49 -13.18
N GLU A 70 -9.76 -8.75 -13.41
CA GLU A 70 -9.06 -9.90 -12.82
C GLU A 70 -7.60 -9.98 -13.29
N GLU A 71 -7.33 -9.65 -14.56
CA GLU A 71 -5.97 -9.56 -15.08
C GLU A 71 -5.15 -8.48 -14.36
N MET A 72 -5.74 -7.30 -14.13
CA MET A 72 -5.06 -6.19 -13.46
C MET A 72 -4.84 -6.48 -11.97
N TYR A 73 -5.80 -7.12 -11.31
CA TYR A 73 -5.63 -7.60 -9.95
C TYR A 73 -4.45 -8.59 -9.86
N GLY A 74 -4.35 -9.53 -10.82
CA GLY A 74 -3.21 -10.45 -10.92
C GLY A 74 -1.87 -9.75 -11.10
N VAL A 75 -1.83 -8.68 -11.91
CA VAL A 75 -0.62 -7.83 -12.04
C VAL A 75 -0.30 -7.14 -10.72
N ALA A 76 -1.26 -6.47 -10.08
CA ALA A 76 -1.07 -5.79 -8.80
C ALA A 76 -0.53 -6.73 -7.71
N ALA A 77 -1.12 -7.93 -7.62
CA ALA A 77 -0.69 -9.00 -6.73
C ALA A 77 0.75 -9.47 -7.03
N SER A 78 1.08 -9.71 -8.29
CA SER A 78 2.43 -10.14 -8.70
C SER A 78 3.48 -9.07 -8.42
N GLU A 79 3.19 -7.81 -8.70
CA GLU A 79 4.12 -6.71 -8.46
C GLU A 79 4.28 -6.43 -6.96
N THR A 80 3.24 -6.66 -6.15
CA THR A 80 3.33 -6.62 -4.68
C THR A 80 4.25 -7.73 -4.17
N ALA A 81 4.16 -8.95 -4.71
CA ALA A 81 5.08 -10.02 -4.35
C ALA A 81 6.53 -9.70 -4.77
N HIS A 82 6.73 -9.14 -5.96
CA HIS A 82 8.05 -8.68 -6.40
C HIS A 82 8.62 -7.60 -5.48
N LEU A 83 7.81 -6.61 -5.07
CA LEU A 83 8.19 -5.58 -4.11
C LEU A 83 8.69 -6.20 -2.79
N ILE A 84 7.92 -7.14 -2.22
CA ILE A 84 8.27 -7.78 -0.95
C ILE A 84 9.59 -8.55 -1.08
N ASN A 85 9.77 -9.29 -2.18
CA ASN A 85 10.97 -10.10 -2.41
C ASN A 85 12.23 -9.26 -2.72
N ASP A 86 12.09 -8.12 -3.42
CA ASP A 86 13.24 -7.28 -3.80
C ASP A 86 13.67 -6.33 -2.67
N VAL A 87 12.69 -5.78 -1.94
CA VAL A 87 12.93 -4.77 -0.89
C VAL A 87 13.22 -5.40 0.47
N GLY A 88 12.63 -6.57 0.76
CA GLY A 88 12.72 -7.23 2.07
C GLY A 88 12.31 -6.35 3.26
N PRO A 89 11.09 -5.78 3.31
CA PRO A 89 10.63 -5.03 4.48
C PRO A 89 10.60 -5.92 5.73
N SER A 90 10.79 -5.34 6.91
CA SER A 90 10.75 -6.11 8.17
C SER A 90 9.40 -6.82 8.38
N LYS A 91 8.32 -6.19 7.90
CA LYS A 91 6.98 -6.76 7.85
C LYS A 91 6.13 -6.06 6.79
N THR A 92 5.39 -6.84 6.00
CA THR A 92 4.46 -6.32 5.01
C THR A 92 3.04 -6.79 5.30
N HIS A 93 2.12 -5.84 5.44
CA HIS A 93 0.69 -6.08 5.52
C HIS A 93 0.05 -5.89 4.15
N VAL A 94 -0.37 -6.97 3.50
CA VAL A 94 -1.16 -6.90 2.27
C VAL A 94 -2.64 -7.02 2.61
N LEU A 95 -3.41 -5.97 2.32
CA LEU A 95 -4.84 -5.90 2.55
C LEU A 95 -5.57 -5.86 1.22
N GLU A 96 -6.58 -6.70 1.06
CA GLU A 96 -7.55 -6.58 -0.03
C GLU A 96 -8.80 -5.88 0.49
N PHE A 97 -9.21 -4.80 -0.17
CA PHE A 97 -10.37 -4.02 0.26
C PHE A 97 -11.40 -3.80 -0.85
N THR A 98 -12.66 -3.72 -0.42
CA THR A 98 -13.80 -3.25 -1.21
C THR A 98 -14.50 -2.15 -0.41
N THR A 99 -15.73 -2.38 0.05
CA THR A 99 -16.39 -1.60 1.12
C THR A 99 -16.02 -2.08 2.52
N GLU A 100 -15.36 -3.24 2.59
CA GLU A 100 -14.83 -3.86 3.80
C GLU A 100 -13.49 -4.51 3.47
N ILE A 101 -12.73 -4.85 4.49
CA ILE A 101 -11.49 -5.62 4.32
C ILE A 101 -11.88 -7.06 4.07
N THR A 102 -11.47 -7.56 2.92
CA THR A 102 -11.85 -8.88 2.43
C THR A 102 -10.79 -9.93 2.75
N SER A 103 -9.52 -9.52 2.81
CA SER A 103 -8.38 -10.36 3.14
C SER A 103 -7.29 -9.53 3.80
N VAL A 104 -6.57 -10.13 4.75
CA VAL A 104 -5.35 -9.58 5.34
C VAL A 104 -4.31 -10.67 5.36
N SER A 105 -3.22 -10.45 4.65
CA SER A 105 -2.04 -11.31 4.67
C SER A 105 -0.86 -10.53 5.23
N SER A 106 -0.18 -11.09 6.21
CA SER A 106 1.00 -10.46 6.82
C SER A 106 2.21 -11.33 6.57
N TYR A 107 3.23 -10.74 5.97
CA TYR A 107 4.47 -11.41 5.62
C TYR A 107 5.59 -10.78 6.42
N GLU A 108 6.31 -11.59 7.19
CA GLU A 108 7.53 -11.17 7.86
C GLU A 108 8.72 -11.31 6.89
N ASP A 109 9.82 -10.63 7.21
CA ASP A 109 11.10 -10.81 6.52
C ASP A 109 11.42 -12.31 6.39
N SER A 110 12.01 -12.71 5.25
CA SER A 110 12.36 -14.09 4.84
C SER A 110 11.27 -15.00 4.25
N ILE A 111 10.04 -14.52 4.03
CA ILE A 111 9.01 -15.31 3.32
C ILE A 111 9.01 -14.95 1.83
N GLU A 112 9.49 -15.88 0.98
CA GLU A 112 9.24 -15.79 -0.45
C GLU A 112 7.75 -16.00 -0.75
N ILE A 113 7.15 -15.02 -1.42
CA ILE A 113 5.76 -15.09 -1.84
C ILE A 113 5.73 -15.55 -3.28
N ASP A 114 5.30 -16.80 -3.49
CA ASP A 114 5.19 -17.41 -4.82
C ASP A 114 3.87 -16.99 -5.51
N THR A 115 2.80 -16.84 -4.72
CA THR A 115 1.47 -16.40 -5.19
C THR A 115 0.72 -15.66 -4.08
N MET A 116 0.13 -14.52 -4.41
CA MET A 116 -0.86 -13.85 -3.56
C MET A 116 -2.20 -14.62 -3.57
N PRO A 117 -3.00 -14.53 -2.50
CA PRO A 117 -4.32 -15.15 -2.45
C PRO A 117 -5.23 -14.66 -3.57
N ASP A 118 -6.06 -15.59 -4.09
CA ASP A 118 -7.08 -15.30 -5.09
C ASP A 118 -8.11 -14.33 -4.52
N ARG A 119 -8.55 -13.40 -5.37
CA ARG A 119 -9.55 -12.39 -5.06
C ARG A 119 -10.81 -13.01 -4.44
N SER A 120 -11.15 -12.56 -3.24
CA SER A 120 -12.22 -13.19 -2.46
C SER A 120 -13.65 -12.68 -2.75
N ARG A 121 -13.84 -11.39 -3.09
CA ARG A 121 -15.18 -10.77 -3.27
C ARG A 121 -15.24 -9.63 -4.30
N TRP A 122 -16.48 -9.27 -4.67
CA TRP A 122 -16.83 -8.13 -5.53
C TRP A 122 -17.70 -7.15 -4.73
N GLY A 123 -17.43 -5.84 -4.84
CA GLY A 123 -18.15 -4.79 -4.10
C GLY A 123 -17.83 -3.40 -4.62
N GLY A 124 -18.39 -2.37 -3.96
CA GLY A 124 -17.95 -0.99 -4.15
C GLY A 124 -16.60 -0.72 -3.48
N THR A 125 -16.14 0.52 -3.51
CA THR A 125 -14.79 0.87 -3.07
C THR A 125 -14.83 1.95 -1.98
N ASP A 126 -14.37 1.60 -0.79
CA ASP A 126 -14.12 2.52 0.31
C ASP A 126 -12.70 2.32 0.81
N VAL A 127 -11.78 3.16 0.32
CA VAL A 127 -10.37 3.09 0.72
C VAL A 127 -10.15 3.46 2.19
N CYS A 128 -11.09 4.17 2.83
CA CYS A 128 -10.97 4.55 4.23
C CYS A 128 -10.86 3.31 5.14
N VAL A 129 -11.52 2.21 4.81
CA VAL A 129 -11.48 0.99 5.64
C VAL A 129 -10.07 0.41 5.72
N GLY A 130 -9.29 0.50 4.64
CA GLY A 130 -7.89 0.06 4.63
C GLY A 130 -7.01 0.95 5.51
N PHE A 131 -7.20 2.27 5.42
CA PHE A 131 -6.48 3.24 6.24
C PHE A 131 -6.80 3.10 7.73
N ASP A 132 -8.08 2.96 8.07
CA ASP A 132 -8.54 2.77 9.44
C ASP A 132 -7.91 1.50 10.05
N TRP A 133 -7.87 0.40 9.28
CA TRP A 133 -7.25 -0.84 9.76
C TRP A 133 -5.75 -0.71 9.98
N VAL A 134 -5.03 -0.03 9.08
CA VAL A 134 -3.59 0.22 9.25
C VAL A 134 -3.34 1.01 10.53
N GLN A 135 -4.13 2.04 10.79
CA GLN A 135 -3.98 2.87 11.99
C GLN A 135 -4.30 2.12 13.29
N GLU A 136 -5.25 1.17 13.24
CA GLU A 136 -5.67 0.39 14.41
C GLU A 136 -4.77 -0.83 14.68
N ASN A 137 -4.34 -1.53 13.63
CA ASN A 137 -3.73 -2.86 13.74
C ASN A 137 -2.23 -2.88 13.39
N ALA A 138 -1.77 -1.91 12.61
CA ALA A 138 -0.39 -1.81 12.11
C ALA A 138 0.22 -0.40 12.37
N PRO A 139 0.22 0.09 13.62
CA PRO A 139 0.58 1.48 13.95
C PRO A 139 2.06 1.82 13.70
N GLU A 140 2.92 0.82 13.49
CA GLU A 140 4.34 1.02 13.19
C GLU A 140 4.60 1.20 11.68
N THR A 141 3.55 1.08 10.85
CA THR A 141 3.62 1.22 9.38
C THR A 141 4.31 2.54 8.98
N THR A 142 5.40 2.39 8.22
CA THR A 142 6.29 3.43 7.71
C THR A 142 5.90 3.97 6.36
N ALA A 143 5.25 3.15 5.53
CA ALA A 143 4.78 3.54 4.22
C ALA A 143 3.51 2.77 3.87
N ILE A 144 2.57 3.45 3.20
CA ILE A 144 1.34 2.85 2.67
C ILE A 144 1.39 2.92 1.15
N ILE A 145 1.15 1.80 0.49
CA ILE A 145 1.00 1.73 -0.97
C ILE A 145 -0.45 1.38 -1.25
N VAL A 146 -1.13 2.16 -2.08
CA VAL A 146 -2.52 1.94 -2.48
C VAL A 146 -2.57 1.66 -3.97
N ILE A 147 -3.01 0.48 -4.36
CA ILE A 147 -3.16 0.07 -5.76
C ILE A 147 -4.64 0.01 -6.10
N SER A 148 -5.11 0.92 -6.96
CA SER A 148 -6.51 1.06 -7.34
C SER A 148 -6.65 1.85 -8.64
N ASP A 149 -7.81 1.78 -9.28
CA ASP A 149 -8.19 2.67 -10.39
C ASP A 149 -8.62 4.07 -9.93
N MET A 150 -8.62 4.32 -8.62
CA MET A 150 -8.96 5.58 -7.94
C MET A 150 -10.45 5.94 -8.01
N GLU A 151 -11.33 4.98 -8.25
CA GLU A 151 -12.79 5.17 -8.23
C GLU A 151 -13.36 5.08 -6.80
N PHE A 152 -12.92 6.00 -5.94
CA PHE A 152 -13.34 6.03 -4.53
C PHE A 152 -14.54 6.95 -4.30
N PHE A 153 -15.54 6.46 -3.55
CA PHE A 153 -16.66 7.29 -3.09
C PHE A 153 -16.24 8.30 -2.02
N ARG A 154 -15.26 7.93 -1.19
CA ARG A 154 -14.71 8.73 -0.10
C ARG A 154 -13.19 8.64 -0.11
N TRP A 155 -12.54 9.75 0.21
CA TRP A 155 -11.10 9.82 0.38
C TRP A 155 -10.73 9.75 1.87
N PRO A 156 -9.63 9.08 2.22
CA PRO A 156 -9.18 9.02 3.61
C PRO A 156 -8.64 10.38 4.08
N GLU A 157 -8.51 10.54 5.39
CA GLU A 157 -7.75 11.65 5.96
C GLU A 157 -6.27 11.30 6.00
N ASP A 158 -5.40 12.32 5.94
CA ASP A 158 -3.95 12.13 6.02
C ASP A 158 -3.56 11.59 7.41
N THR A 159 -2.96 10.40 7.41
CA THR A 159 -2.53 9.70 8.63
C THR A 159 -1.17 10.21 9.14
N GLY A 160 -0.46 11.01 8.35
CA GLY A 160 0.92 11.42 8.58
C GLY A 160 1.95 10.36 8.19
N VAL A 161 1.50 9.23 7.63
CA VAL A 161 2.36 8.18 7.07
C VAL A 161 2.51 8.45 5.57
N PRO A 162 3.72 8.41 5.00
CA PRO A 162 3.92 8.50 3.56
C PRO A 162 3.01 7.53 2.80
N VAL A 163 2.30 8.03 1.78
CA VAL A 163 1.41 7.22 0.93
C VAL A 163 1.80 7.32 -0.54
N LEU A 164 1.89 6.17 -1.21
CA LEU A 164 2.00 6.04 -2.65
C LEU A 164 0.68 5.54 -3.24
N TRP A 165 0.10 6.33 -4.13
CA TRP A 165 -1.09 6.01 -4.89
C TRP A 165 -0.70 5.48 -6.27
N VAL A 166 -0.86 4.19 -6.49
CA VAL A 166 -0.62 3.52 -7.77
C VAL A 166 -1.94 3.45 -8.54
N LYS A 167 -2.10 4.34 -9.50
CA LYS A 167 -3.29 4.40 -10.36
C LYS A 167 -3.17 3.42 -11.51
N VAL A 168 -4.04 2.43 -11.51
CA VAL A 168 -4.16 1.45 -12.60
C VAL A 168 -5.25 1.86 -13.60
N PRO A 169 -5.19 1.44 -14.88
CA PRO A 169 -6.23 1.76 -15.83
C PRO A 169 -7.54 1.09 -15.43
N PRO A 170 -8.67 1.82 -15.49
CA PRO A 170 -9.97 1.28 -15.13
C PRO A 170 -10.44 0.27 -16.19
N ARG A 171 -11.33 -0.66 -15.80
CA ARG A 171 -11.99 -1.57 -16.76
C ARG A 171 -12.87 -0.82 -17.78
N THR A 172 -13.35 0.37 -17.44
CA THR A 172 -14.16 1.22 -18.33
C THR A 172 -13.78 2.68 -18.09
N ASP A 173 -13.64 3.48 -19.15
CA ASP A 173 -13.32 4.91 -19.01
C ASP A 173 -14.50 5.67 -18.38
N ASN A 174 -14.46 5.76 -17.05
CA ASN A 174 -15.39 6.51 -16.21
C ASN A 174 -14.74 7.79 -15.69
N SER A 175 -14.10 8.56 -16.58
CA SER A 175 -13.26 9.72 -16.26
C SER A 175 -13.87 10.84 -15.41
N TRP A 176 -15.18 10.84 -15.24
CA TRP A 176 -15.92 11.79 -14.43
C TRP A 176 -15.94 11.48 -12.92
N TYR A 177 -15.52 10.28 -12.50
CA TYR A 177 -15.41 9.87 -11.10
C TYR A 177 -14.00 9.96 -10.50
N PHE A 178 -12.97 10.27 -11.30
CA PHE A 178 -11.60 10.31 -10.79
C PHE A 178 -11.36 11.53 -9.90
N GLY A 179 -11.48 11.32 -8.58
CA GLY A 179 -10.88 12.20 -7.60
C GLY A 179 -9.35 12.14 -7.68
N LYS A 180 -8.69 13.20 -7.21
CA LYS A 180 -7.24 13.18 -6.96
C LYS A 180 -7.02 13.00 -5.46
N PRO A 181 -6.04 12.18 -5.03
CA PRO A 181 -5.70 12.10 -3.62
C PRO A 181 -5.26 13.49 -3.13
N SER A 182 -5.65 13.83 -1.92
CA SER A 182 -5.33 15.11 -1.28
C SER A 182 -3.93 15.13 -0.64
N PHE A 183 -3.27 13.98 -0.53
CA PHE A 183 -1.93 13.79 0.04
C PHE A 183 -1.23 12.58 -0.60
N GLY A 184 0.08 12.44 -0.35
CA GLY A 184 0.89 11.35 -0.88
C GLY A 184 1.41 11.56 -2.31
N LYS A 185 2.33 10.68 -2.74
CA LYS A 185 2.83 10.62 -4.12
C LYS A 185 1.84 9.81 -4.95
N SER A 186 1.61 10.19 -6.20
CA SER A 186 0.77 9.40 -7.12
C SER A 186 1.53 9.07 -8.38
N ILE A 187 1.43 7.81 -8.81
CA ILE A 187 1.96 7.32 -10.08
C ILE A 187 0.82 6.76 -10.91
N THR A 188 0.90 6.92 -12.23
CA THR A 188 -0.06 6.30 -13.16
C THR A 188 0.69 5.31 -14.01
N VAL A 189 0.14 4.11 -14.08
CA VAL A 189 0.68 2.98 -14.81
C VAL A 189 -0.34 2.66 -15.90
N LEU A 190 0.10 2.60 -17.16
CA LEU A 190 -0.76 2.57 -18.36
C LEU A 190 -0.76 1.22 -19.08
#